data_AF-A0A554K505-F1
#
_entry.id   AF-A0A554K505-F1
#
_cell.length_a   1.000
_cell.length_b   1.000
_cell.length_c   1.000
_cell.angle_alpha   90.00
_cell.angle_beta   90.00
_cell.angle_gamma   90.00
#
_symmetry.space_group_name_H-M   'P 1'
#
loop_
_entity.id
_entity.type
_entity.pdbx_description
1 polymer ?
#
loop_
_entity_poly.entity_id
_entity_poly.type
_entity_poly.pdbx_seq_one_letter_code
_entity_poly.pdbx_strand_id
1 'polypeptide(L)' 'MANKKVTIEDLARMVKRGFDGVDKRFDRVDKKLERMEKRLEGIVYRTEFEKLEFRVKELEDLLAVGSGKR' A
#
# COMPACT_ATOMS: atom_id res chain seq x y z
N MET A 1 -17.36 30.53 -39.42
CA MET A 1 -16.71 29.28 -38.99
C MET A 1 -17.66 28.13 -39.29
N ALA A 2 -17.22 27.09 -40.00
CA ALA A 2 -18.08 25.97 -40.32
C ALA A 2 -18.40 25.16 -39.05
N ASN A 3 -19.69 24.96 -38.75
CA ASN A 3 -20.12 24.14 -37.63
C ASN A 3 -19.91 22.67 -38.02
N LYS A 4 -18.86 22.02 -37.50
CA LYS A 4 -18.60 20.60 -37.76
C LYS A 4 -19.66 19.76 -37.07
N LYS A 5 -20.47 19.03 -37.83
CA LYS A 5 -21.33 17.97 -37.28
C LYS A 5 -20.43 16.86 -36.72
N VAL A 6 -20.57 16.57 -35.43
CA VAL A 6 -19.97 15.41 -34.78
C VAL A 6 -20.87 14.21 -35.07
N THR A 7 -20.29 13.12 -35.57
CA THR A 7 -21.00 11.86 -35.84
C THR A 7 -21.00 10.94 -34.62
N ILE A 8 -21.85 9.91 -34.64
CA ILE A 8 -21.85 8.87 -33.60
C ILE A 8 -20.50 8.13 -33.61
N GLU A 9 -19.89 7.94 -34.78
CA GLU A 9 -18.57 7.35 -34.95
C GLU A 9 -17.47 8.20 -34.31
N ASP A 10 -17.56 9.52 -34.43
CA ASP A 10 -16.62 10.44 -33.77
C ASP A 10 -16.73 10.35 -32.25
N LEU A 11 -17.97 10.31 -31.73
CA LEU A 11 -18.22 10.11 -30.31
C LEU A 11 -17.67 8.76 -29.83
N ALA A 12 -17.91 7.67 -30.56
CA ALA A 12 -17.39 6.35 -30.23
C ALA A 12 -15.86 6.33 -30.16
N ARG A 13 -15.16 6.99 -31.11
CA ARG A 13 -13.70 7.14 -31.06
C ARG A 13 -13.22 7.98 -29.88
N MET A 14 -13.93 9.06 -29.54
CA MET A 14 -13.61 9.90 -28.38
C MET A 14 -13.75 9.12 -27.08
N VAL A 15 -14.85 8.39 -26.93
CA VAL A 15 -15.13 7.53 -25.77
C VAL A 15 -14.07 6.45 -25.65
N LYS A 16 -13.75 5.72 -26.74
CA LYS A 16 -12.67 4.72 -26.73
C LYS A 16 -11.35 5.30 -26.23
N ARG A 17 -10.91 6.44 -26.78
CA ARG A 17 -9.67 7.10 -26.34
C ARG A 17 -9.70 7.49 -24.87
N GLY A 18 -10.86 7.90 -24.36
CA GLY A 18 -11.08 8.17 -22.95
C GLY A 18 -10.83 6.93 -22.10
N PHE A 19 -11.47 5.80 -22.45
CA PHE A 19 -11.30 4.53 -21.74
C PHE A 19 -9.88 3.96 -21.85
N ASP A 20 -9.24 4.01 -23.03
CA ASP A 20 -7.83 3.62 -23.19
C ASP A 20 -6.89 4.44 -22.26
N GLY A 21 -7.25 5.71 -22.02
CA GLY A 21 -6.54 6.57 -21.07
C GLY A 21 -6.81 6.22 -19.60
N VAL A 22 -8.02 5.79 -19.29
CA VAL A 22 -8.41 5.29 -17.96
C VAL A 22 -7.67 4.00 -17.64
N ASP A 23 -7.65 3.03 -18.55
CA ASP A 23 -6.95 1.74 -18.36
C ASP A 23 -5.47 1.96 -18.01
N LYS A 24 -4.76 2.81 -18.77
CA LYS A 24 -3.36 3.15 -18.48
C LYS A 24 -3.14 3.79 -17.11
N ARG A 25 -4.13 4.54 -16.59
CA ARG A 25 -4.05 5.13 -15.25
C ARG A 25 -4.24 4.06 -14.18
N PHE A 26 -5.14 3.11 -14.39
CA PHE A 26 -5.34 1.98 -13.49
C PHE A 26 -4.11 1.07 -13.44
N ASP A 27 -3.49 0.73 -14.58
CA ASP A 27 -2.21 -0.01 -14.61
C ASP A 27 -1.11 0.67 -13.75
N ARG A 28 -1.09 2.01 -13.75
CA ARG A 28 -0.14 2.79 -12.94
C ARG A 28 -0.51 2.78 -11.46
N VAL A 29 -1.79 2.74 -11.12
CA VAL A 29 -2.28 2.61 -9.74
C VAL A 29 -1.92 1.24 -9.20
N ASP A 30 -2.19 0.16 -9.94
CA ASP A 30 -1.88 -1.21 -9.52
C ASP A 30 -0.39 -1.37 -9.20
N LYS A 31 0.49 -0.90 -10.11
CA LYS A 31 1.95 -0.88 -9.85
C LYS A 31 2.35 -0.07 -8.63
N LYS A 32 1.61 0.99 -8.27
CA LYS A 32 1.87 1.77 -7.06
C LYS A 32 1.43 1.00 -5.81
N LEU A 33 0.28 0.34 -5.87
CA LEU A 33 -0.25 -0.47 -4.78
C LEU A 33 0.66 -1.66 -4.48
N GLU A 34 1.11 -2.40 -5.50
CA GLU A 34 2.10 -3.48 -5.32
C GLU A 34 3.39 -3.00 -4.64
N ARG A 35 3.88 -1.79 -4.99
CA ARG A 35 5.04 -1.18 -4.32
C ARG A 35 4.74 -0.77 -2.89
N MET A 36 3.51 -0.36 -2.59
CA MET A 36 3.09 -0.02 -1.22
C MET A 36 2.99 -1.28 -0.37
N GLU A 37 2.38 -2.36 -0.89
CA GLU A 37 2.29 -3.66 -0.22
C GLU A 37 3.67 -4.17 0.19
N LYS A 38 4.64 -4.22 -0.74
CA LYS A 38 6.02 -4.63 -0.43
C LYS A 38 6.70 -3.77 0.64
N ARG A 39 6.39 -2.47 0.68
CA ARG A 39 6.93 -1.57 1.72
C ARG A 39 6.27 -1.78 3.07
N LEU A 40 4.99 -2.14 3.10
CA LEU A 40 4.22 -2.38 4.32
C LEU A 40 4.52 -3.77 4.91
N GLU A 41 4.80 -4.78 4.08
CA GLU A 41 5.26 -6.10 4.54
C GLU A 41 6.46 -5.99 5.49
N GLY A 42 7.42 -5.11 5.19
CA GLY A 42 8.59 -4.86 6.05
C GLY A 42 8.32 -4.02 7.31
N ILE A 43 7.10 -3.48 7.48
CA ILE A 43 6.72 -2.71 8.68
C ILE A 43 6.00 -3.60 9.69
N VAL A 44 5.13 -4.50 9.22
CA VAL A 44 4.29 -5.35 10.07
C VAL A 44 5.07 -6.50 10.73
N TYR A 45 6.19 -6.94 10.14
CA TYR A 45 7.05 -8.01 10.66
C TYR A 45 8.45 -7.52 11.02
N ARG A 46 8.57 -6.39 11.76
CA ARG A 46 9.87 -6.06 12.34
C ARG A 46 10.22 -7.13 13.37
N THR A 47 11.05 -8.09 12.95
CA THR A 47 11.75 -9.05 13.82
C THR A 47 12.44 -8.35 14.99
N GLU A 48 12.77 -7.08 14.84
CA GLU A 48 13.32 -6.21 15.87
C GLU A 48 12.32 -5.94 17.00
N PHE A 49 11.02 -5.84 16.71
CA PHE A 49 9.97 -5.69 17.71
C PHE A 49 9.75 -7.00 18.48
N GLU A 50 9.68 -8.14 17.80
CA GLU A 50 9.60 -9.46 18.45
C GLU A 50 10.82 -9.71 19.35
N LYS A 51 12.03 -9.39 18.87
CA LYS A 51 13.26 -9.46 19.68
C LYS A 51 13.22 -8.49 20.85
N LEU A 52 12.67 -7.30 20.67
CA LEU A 52 12.53 -6.34 21.76
C LEU A 52 11.52 -6.83 22.81
N GLU A 53 10.38 -7.37 22.39
CA GLU A 53 9.38 -7.98 23.27
C GLU A 53 9.98 -9.11 24.10
N PHE A 54 10.76 -10.00 23.47
CA PHE A 54 11.49 -11.06 24.18
C PHE A 54 12.46 -10.49 25.23
N ARG A 55 13.26 -9.48 24.85
CA ARG A 55 14.21 -8.83 25.77
C ARG A 55 13.50 -8.12 26.92
N VAL A 56 12.34 -7.51 26.67
CA VAL A 56 11.53 -6.87 27.72
C VAL A 56 11.06 -7.92 28.71
N LYS A 57 10.55 -9.05 28.23
CA LYS A 57 10.12 -10.17 29.08
C LYS A 57 11.26 -10.71 29.95
N GLU A 58 12.47 -10.89 29.39
CA GLU A 58 13.63 -11.31 30.18
C GLU A 58 13.99 -10.31 31.28
N LEU A 59 13.89 -9.00 31.01
CA LEU A 59 14.12 -7.96 32.01
C LEU A 59 13.04 -7.99 33.10
N GLU A 60 11.78 -8.18 32.73
CA GLU A 60 10.66 -8.30 33.67
C GLU A 60 10.86 -9.51 34.61
N ASP A 61 11.25 -10.66 34.07
CA ASP A 61 11.52 -11.87 34.86
C ASP A 61 12.68 -11.64 35.85
N LEU A 62 13.78 -11.01 35.42
CA LEU A 62 14.91 -10.67 36.29
C LEU A 62 14.52 -9.70 37.42
N LEU A 63 13.69 -8.70 37.12
CA LEU A 63 13.20 -7.73 38.11
C LEU A 63 12.18 -8.36 39.06
N ALA A 64 11.37 -9.32 38.58
CA ALA A 64 10.46 -10.08 39.42
C ALA A 64 11.22 -10.94 40.46
N VAL A 65 12.37 -11.51 40.10
CA VAL A 65 13.25 -12.22 41.05
C VAL A 65 13.86 -11.27 42.08
N GLY A 66 14.20 -10.03 41.69
CA GLY A 66 14.76 -9.01 42.60
C GLY A 66 13.76 -8.39 43.58
N SER A 67 12.46 -8.50 43.32
CA SER A 67 11.37 -8.03 44.20
C SER A 67 10.81 -9.14 45.11
N GLY A 68 11.46 -10.31 45.12
CA GLY A 68 11.27 -11.33 46.15
C GLY A 68 11.57 -10.75 47.53
N LYS A 69 10.50 -10.37 48.23
CA LYS A 69 10.42 -10.06 49.66
C LYS A 69 11.62 -10.61 50.46
N ARG A 70 12.44 -9.69 50.98
CA ARG A 70 12.85 -9.79 52.38
C ARG A 70 11.91 -8.94 53.20
#